data_AF-A0A8H5KBN0-F1
#
_entry.id   AF-A0A8H5KBN0-F1
#
_cell.length_a   1.000
_cell.length_b   1.000
_cell.length_c   1.000
_cell.angle_alpha   90.00
_cell.angle_beta   90.00
_cell.angle_gamma   90.00
#
_symmetry.space_group_name_H-M   'P 1'
#
loop_
_entity.id
_entity.type
_entity.pdbx_description
1 polymer ?
#
loop_
_entity_poly.entity_id
_entity_poly.type
_entity_poly.pdbx_seq_one_letter_code
_entity_poly.pdbx_strand_id
1 'polypeptide(L)'
;MGFLKGIFDSVKSAGGWVLDHSSDIAPAVGTVGKVAHLLLLDTSTNTFSVNAITESQSNEKESNEAGSQQLAKFHQNFAYVSDQLAATAKAGVDAPLKTTGKTATVDDDLVGLWTDPEGLSSDGKLSTSMYHDLSAFMGTMNIPVSWKDDSGVAHDTVNEVGQVLFAKTGPQGLAELAKSDDPVGKVKAEVPTQDGFVHACHVYYPIPMRKDGEQYSLHSAIHLSYTTNA
;
A
#
# COMPACT_ATOMS: atom_id res chain seq x y z
N MET A 1 -20.52 -9.98 5.51
CA MET A 1 -19.43 -10.96 5.23
C MET A 1 -19.06 -11.01 3.74
N GLY A 2 -18.86 -9.87 3.06
CA GLY A 2 -18.68 -9.86 1.59
C GLY A 2 -17.63 -8.91 1.01
N PHE A 3 -17.00 -8.05 1.82
CA PHE A 3 -16.10 -7.00 1.33
C PHE A 3 -14.61 -7.43 1.28
N LEU A 4 -14.17 -8.25 2.25
CA LEU A 4 -12.81 -8.81 2.28
C LEU A 4 -12.48 -9.71 1.08
N LYS A 5 -13.50 -10.28 0.41
CA LYS A 5 -13.32 -11.04 -0.82
C LYS A 5 -12.95 -10.12 -2.01
N GLY A 6 -13.41 -8.87 -1.99
CA GLY A 6 -13.09 -7.86 -3.00
C GLY A 6 -11.65 -7.36 -2.96
N ILE A 7 -11.00 -7.36 -1.79
CA ILE A 7 -9.60 -6.91 -1.64
C ILE A 7 -8.64 -8.00 -2.15
N PHE A 8 -8.87 -9.28 -1.84
CA PHE A 8 -8.09 -10.38 -2.42
C PHE A 8 -8.27 -10.51 -3.94
N ASP A 9 -9.48 -10.23 -4.45
CA ASP A 9 -9.71 -10.13 -5.89
C ASP A 9 -9.06 -8.87 -6.49
N SER A 10 -8.96 -7.77 -5.72
CA SER A 10 -8.22 -6.55 -6.09
C SER A 10 -6.72 -6.81 -6.22
N VAL A 11 -6.09 -7.59 -5.34
CA VAL A 11 -4.67 -7.97 -5.44
C VAL A 11 -4.39 -8.80 -6.70
N LYS A 12 -5.25 -9.78 -7.01
CA LYS A 12 -5.14 -10.57 -8.25
C LYS A 12 -5.41 -9.73 -9.49
N SER A 13 -6.42 -8.85 -9.43
CA SER A 13 -6.75 -7.91 -10.49
C SER A 13 -5.65 -6.86 -10.68
N ALA A 14 -4.95 -6.46 -9.61
CA ALA A 14 -3.84 -5.51 -9.64
C ALA A 14 -2.60 -6.14 -10.25
N GLY A 15 -2.28 -7.39 -9.88
CA GLY A 15 -1.23 -8.16 -10.54
C GLY A 15 -1.48 -8.29 -12.04
N GLY A 16 -2.70 -8.66 -12.45
CA GLY A 16 -3.10 -8.70 -13.86
C GLY A 16 -3.04 -7.33 -14.54
N TRP A 17 -3.52 -6.27 -13.88
CA TRP A 17 -3.46 -4.91 -14.41
C TRP A 17 -2.03 -4.45 -14.66
N VAL A 18 -1.10 -4.70 -13.73
CA VAL A 18 0.33 -4.35 -13.91
C VAL A 18 0.88 -5.05 -15.14
N LEU A 19 0.57 -6.33 -15.33
CA LEU A 19 1.01 -7.08 -16.51
C LEU A 19 0.45 -6.50 -17.81
N ASP A 20 -0.83 -6.14 -17.82
CA ASP A 20 -1.54 -5.65 -19.01
C ASP A 20 -1.17 -4.20 -19.37
N HIS A 21 -0.64 -3.42 -18.42
CA HIS A 21 -0.38 -1.99 -18.60
C HIS A 21 1.09 -1.59 -18.41
N SER A 22 1.97 -2.50 -17.98
CA SER A 22 3.41 -2.29 -18.01
C SER A 22 3.89 -2.50 -19.45
N SER A 23 4.34 -1.42 -20.10
CA SER A 23 4.92 -1.49 -21.45
C SER A 23 6.20 -2.33 -21.53
N ASP A 24 6.77 -2.70 -20.37
CA ASP A 24 7.81 -3.70 -20.19
C ASP A 24 7.55 -4.46 -18.87
N ILE A 25 7.27 -5.76 -18.98
CA ILE A 25 6.99 -6.65 -17.84
C ILE A 25 8.24 -6.90 -16.98
N ALA A 26 9.44 -6.87 -17.56
CA ALA A 26 10.65 -7.27 -16.85
C ALA A 26 11.03 -6.32 -15.69
N PRO A 27 10.96 -4.97 -15.84
CA PRO A 27 11.12 -4.04 -14.73
C PRO A 27 10.11 -4.25 -13.60
N ALA A 28 8.83 -4.48 -13.92
CA ALA A 28 7.80 -4.73 -12.92
C ALA A 28 8.09 -6.03 -12.15
N VAL A 29 8.41 -7.12 -12.86
CA VAL A 29 8.79 -8.41 -12.26
C VAL A 29 10.03 -8.27 -11.39
N GLY A 30 11.04 -7.55 -11.85
CA GLY A 30 12.28 -7.31 -11.12
C GLY A 30 12.06 -6.57 -9.80
N THR A 31 11.27 -5.50 -9.82
CA THR A 31 10.97 -4.72 -8.61
C THR A 31 10.18 -5.53 -7.58
N VAL A 32 9.13 -6.22 -8.01
CA VAL A 32 8.33 -7.06 -7.09
C VAL A 32 9.17 -8.22 -6.54
N GLY A 33 10.03 -8.82 -7.37
CA GLY A 33 10.99 -9.83 -6.93
C GLY A 33 12.00 -9.30 -5.90
N LYS A 34 12.55 -8.09 -6.11
CA LYS A 34 13.47 -7.43 -5.17
C LYS A 34 12.79 -7.20 -3.82
N VAL A 35 11.57 -6.66 -3.81
CA VAL A 35 10.82 -6.39 -2.57
C VAL A 35 10.46 -7.69 -1.86
N ALA A 36 9.99 -8.72 -2.60
CA ALA A 36 9.73 -10.04 -2.03
C ALA A 36 10.98 -10.61 -1.35
N HIS A 37 12.14 -10.49 -1.98
CA HIS A 37 13.41 -10.95 -1.40
C HIS A 37 13.81 -10.17 -0.15
N LEU A 38 13.67 -8.85 -0.16
CA LEU A 38 13.98 -7.99 1.00
C LEU A 38 13.10 -8.36 2.22
N LEU A 39 11.80 -8.50 2.00
CA LEU A 39 10.85 -8.87 3.06
C LEU A 39 11.09 -10.28 3.60
N LEU A 40 11.54 -11.22 2.75
CA LEU A 40 11.94 -12.56 3.17
C LEU A 40 13.16 -12.54 4.12
N LEU A 41 14.14 -11.67 3.88
CA LEU A 41 15.33 -11.56 4.73
C LEU A 41 15.01 -11.02 6.13
N ASP A 42 14.02 -10.14 6.25
CA ASP A 42 13.53 -9.64 7.55
C ASP A 42 12.72 -10.69 8.32
N THR A 43 11.96 -11.53 7.61
CA THR A 43 11.22 -12.64 8.22
C THR A 43 12.10 -13.89 8.30
N SER A 44 12.98 -13.97 9.30
CA SER A 44 13.86 -15.15 9.57
C SER A 44 13.14 -16.49 9.84
N THR A 45 11.85 -16.61 9.53
CA THR A 45 11.06 -17.83 9.63
C THR A 45 10.09 -17.94 8.45
N ASN A 46 10.59 -18.28 7.26
CA ASN A 46 9.90 -19.17 6.31
C ASN A 46 10.83 -19.50 5.13
N THR A 47 11.15 -20.79 4.98
CA THR A 47 11.89 -21.34 3.85
C THR A 47 11.02 -21.27 2.58
N PHE A 48 11.01 -20.12 1.92
CA PHE A 48 10.70 -20.03 0.50
C PHE A 48 12.01 -20.23 -0.27
N SER A 49 12.04 -21.19 -1.20
CA SER A 49 13.26 -21.55 -1.92
C SER A 49 13.73 -20.38 -2.80
N VAL A 50 14.73 -19.65 -2.30
CA VAL A 50 15.47 -18.54 -2.94
C VAL A 50 15.91 -18.85 -4.38
N ASN A 51 16.09 -20.13 -4.72
CA ASN A 51 16.56 -20.57 -6.03
C ASN A 51 15.62 -20.20 -7.20
N ALA A 52 14.32 -19.96 -6.95
CA ALA A 52 13.40 -19.59 -8.02
C ALA A 52 13.52 -18.13 -8.48
N ILE A 53 14.07 -17.24 -7.64
CA ILE A 53 14.10 -15.78 -7.85
C ILE A 53 15.37 -15.37 -8.61
N THR A 54 16.52 -15.95 -8.29
CA THR A 54 17.81 -15.60 -8.90
C THR A 54 18.07 -16.29 -10.24
N GLU A 55 17.54 -17.50 -10.48
CA GLU A 55 17.77 -18.23 -11.74
C GLU A 55 16.98 -17.67 -12.94
N SER A 56 16.02 -16.76 -12.72
CA SER A 56 15.25 -16.15 -13.83
C SER A 56 15.96 -14.97 -14.51
N GLN A 57 17.03 -14.43 -13.90
CA GLN A 57 17.79 -13.31 -14.47
C GLN A 57 18.84 -13.74 -15.51
N SER A 58 19.12 -15.05 -15.65
CA SER A 58 20.20 -15.54 -16.51
C SER A 58 19.77 -16.14 -17.85
N ASN A 59 18.46 -16.29 -18.12
CA ASN A 59 17.99 -16.93 -19.35
C ASN A 59 16.93 -16.09 -20.07
N GLU A 60 17.37 -14.99 -20.66
CA GLU A 60 16.70 -14.36 -21.81
C GLU A 60 16.85 -15.27 -23.05
N LYS A 61 16.03 -16.32 -23.14
CA LYS A 61 15.68 -16.91 -24.43
C LYS A 61 14.19 -17.23 -24.47
N GLU A 62 13.51 -16.46 -25.31
CA GLU A 62 12.10 -16.56 -25.67
C GLU A 62 11.70 -18.01 -25.99
N SER A 63 10.97 -18.62 -25.06
CA SER A 63 10.04 -19.69 -25.34
C SER A 63 8.73 -19.34 -24.63
N ASN A 64 7.59 -19.77 -25.19
CA ASN A 64 6.27 -19.55 -24.58
C ASN A 64 6.19 -20.13 -23.15
N GLU A 65 7.04 -21.10 -22.81
CA GLU A 65 7.16 -21.68 -21.47
C GLU A 65 7.91 -20.75 -20.50
N ALA A 66 8.98 -20.07 -20.95
CA ALA A 66 9.72 -19.11 -20.12
C ALA A 66 8.86 -17.89 -19.75
N GLY A 67 8.09 -17.37 -20.71
CA GLY A 67 7.13 -16.30 -20.45
C GLY A 67 6.03 -16.70 -19.47
N SER A 68 5.45 -17.90 -19.64
CA SER A 68 4.43 -18.43 -18.72
C SER A 68 4.97 -18.65 -17.30
N GLN A 69 6.23 -19.07 -17.15
CA GLN A 69 6.87 -19.24 -15.86
C GLN A 69 7.17 -17.90 -15.17
N GLN A 70 7.61 -16.88 -15.92
CA GLN A 70 7.82 -15.53 -15.38
C GLN A 70 6.50 -14.91 -14.89
N LEU A 71 5.41 -15.09 -15.65
CA LEU A 71 4.07 -14.65 -15.27
C LEU A 71 3.58 -15.32 -13.98
N ALA A 72 3.74 -16.65 -13.87
CA ALA A 72 3.36 -17.39 -12.67
C ALA A 72 4.15 -16.93 -11.42
N LYS A 73 5.46 -16.69 -11.59
CA LYS A 73 6.32 -16.16 -10.52
C LYS A 73 5.93 -14.75 -10.09
N PHE A 74 5.57 -13.89 -11.06
CA PHE A 74 5.10 -12.54 -10.76
C PHE A 74 3.86 -12.56 -9.86
N HIS A 75 2.83 -13.33 -10.24
CA HIS A 75 1.61 -13.44 -9.44
C HIS A 75 1.88 -13.96 -8.02
N GLN A 76 2.75 -14.95 -7.87
CA GLN A 76 3.13 -15.48 -6.56
C GLN A 76 3.87 -14.45 -5.71
N ASN A 77 4.87 -13.77 -6.29
CA ASN A 77 5.63 -12.74 -5.58
C ASN A 77 4.74 -11.54 -5.23
N PHE A 78 3.85 -11.14 -6.13
CA PHE A 78 2.92 -10.03 -5.90
C PHE A 78 1.96 -10.33 -4.75
N ALA A 79 1.35 -11.53 -4.74
CA ALA A 79 0.49 -11.96 -3.65
C ALA A 79 1.24 -12.04 -2.32
N TYR A 80 2.44 -12.63 -2.30
CA TYR A 80 3.27 -12.69 -1.11
C TYR A 80 3.63 -11.30 -0.57
N VAL A 81 4.07 -10.39 -1.45
CA VAL A 81 4.39 -9.01 -1.07
C VAL A 81 3.16 -8.28 -0.55
N SER A 82 1.98 -8.50 -1.15
CA SER A 82 0.72 -7.93 -0.67
C SER A 82 0.42 -8.33 0.76
N ASP A 83 0.54 -9.63 1.08
CA ASP A 83 0.32 -10.16 2.43
C ASP A 83 1.34 -9.57 3.43
N GLN A 84 2.61 -9.43 3.03
CA GLN A 84 3.64 -8.85 3.88
C GLN A 84 3.46 -7.34 4.08
N LEU A 85 3.04 -6.60 3.06
CA LEU A 85 2.71 -5.18 3.19
C LEU A 85 1.55 -5.00 4.18
N ALA A 86 0.48 -5.79 4.06
CA ALA A 86 -0.65 -5.78 4.98
C ALA A 86 -0.22 -6.06 6.42
N ALA A 87 0.57 -7.12 6.63
CA ALA A 87 1.09 -7.47 7.95
C ALA A 87 1.99 -6.37 8.53
N THR A 88 2.83 -5.75 7.69
CA THR A 88 3.74 -4.66 8.09
C THR A 88 2.99 -3.37 8.41
N ALA A 89 1.94 -3.05 7.64
CA ALA A 89 1.05 -1.94 7.91
C ALA A 89 0.35 -2.14 9.25
N LYS A 90 -0.22 -3.33 9.47
CA LYS A 90 -0.87 -3.72 10.73
C LYS A 90 0.06 -3.60 11.94
N ALA A 91 1.26 -4.17 11.86
CA ALA A 91 2.25 -4.08 12.93
C ALA A 91 2.81 -2.66 13.13
N GLY A 92 2.64 -1.78 12.14
CA GLY A 92 3.10 -0.40 12.20
C GLY A 92 2.13 0.55 12.90
N VAL A 93 0.87 0.18 13.09
CA VAL A 93 -0.06 1.00 13.87
C VAL A 93 0.22 0.84 15.35
N ASP A 94 0.37 1.97 16.04
CA ASP A 94 0.63 1.97 17.47
C ASP A 94 -0.61 1.46 18.22
N ALA A 95 -0.40 0.76 19.33
CA ALA A 95 -1.51 0.23 20.11
C ALA A 95 -2.40 1.38 20.60
N PRO A 96 -3.75 1.23 20.58
CA PRO A 96 -4.66 2.24 21.10
C PRO A 96 -4.25 2.66 22.51
N LEU A 97 -4.29 3.97 22.79
CA LEU A 97 -4.06 4.45 24.15
C LEU A 97 -5.04 3.76 25.11
N LYS A 98 -4.52 3.17 26.19
CA LYS A 98 -5.35 2.66 27.28
C LYS A 98 -6.02 3.84 27.97
N THR A 99 -7.24 4.18 27.59
CA THR A 99 -8.02 5.18 28.30
C THR A 99 -8.78 4.56 29.46
N THR A 100 -9.01 5.36 30.50
CA THR A 100 -9.84 4.99 31.66
C THR A 100 -11.31 5.18 31.28
N GLY A 101 -11.88 4.21 30.57
CA GLY A 101 -13.26 4.25 30.10
C GLY A 101 -13.62 3.01 29.28
N LYS A 102 -14.86 2.92 28.82
CA LYS A 102 -15.19 1.98 27.73
C LYS A 102 -14.68 2.62 26.44
N THR A 103 -13.85 1.89 25.70
CA THR A 103 -13.48 2.27 24.33
C THR A 103 -13.99 1.24 23.36
N ALA A 104 -14.34 1.69 22.16
CA ALA A 104 -14.58 0.82 21.02
C ALA A 104 -13.50 1.08 19.98
N THR A 105 -12.78 0.03 19.60
CA THR A 105 -11.77 0.08 18.54
C THR A 105 -12.25 -0.75 17.36
N VAL A 106 -12.16 -0.18 16.17
CA VAL A 106 -12.36 -0.88 14.89
C VAL A 106 -11.08 -0.75 14.09
N ASP A 107 -10.54 -1.88 13.64
CA ASP A 107 -9.35 -1.94 12.80
C ASP A 107 -9.63 -2.71 11.51
N ASP A 108 -9.06 -2.24 10.40
CA ASP A 108 -9.16 -2.89 9.09
C ASP A 108 -7.95 -2.53 8.23
N ASP A 109 -7.74 -3.28 7.15
CA ASP A 109 -6.65 -3.09 6.20
C ASP A 109 -7.13 -2.97 4.75
N LEU A 110 -6.46 -2.08 4.02
CA LEU A 110 -6.63 -1.85 2.60
C LEU A 110 -5.31 -2.16 1.91
N VAL A 111 -5.31 -3.12 0.99
CA VAL A 111 -4.18 -3.39 0.09
C VAL A 111 -4.62 -3.11 -1.33
N GLY A 112 -3.80 -2.39 -2.08
CA GLY A 112 -4.18 -1.96 -3.41
C GLY A 112 -3.04 -1.42 -4.26
N LEU A 113 -3.41 -1.09 -5.49
CA LEU A 113 -2.52 -0.53 -6.49
C LEU A 113 -3.09 0.79 -6.99
N TRP A 114 -2.36 1.88 -6.80
CA TRP A 114 -2.66 3.15 -7.46
C TRP A 114 -1.89 3.25 -8.76
N THR A 115 -2.61 3.31 -9.86
CA THR A 115 -2.06 3.29 -11.21
C THR A 115 -1.48 4.64 -11.64
N ASP A 116 -1.94 5.71 -10.98
CA ASP A 116 -1.48 7.09 -11.18
C ASP A 116 -1.35 7.80 -9.82
N PRO A 117 -0.30 7.46 -9.05
CA PRO A 117 -0.08 8.02 -7.72
C PRO A 117 0.51 9.43 -7.82
N GLU A 118 -0.34 10.44 -7.98
CA GLU A 118 0.09 11.84 -7.94
C GLU A 118 0.47 12.29 -6.51
N GLY A 119 0.04 11.55 -5.49
CA GLY A 119 0.30 11.86 -4.08
C GLY A 119 -0.45 13.10 -3.63
N LEU A 120 0.31 14.12 -3.21
CA LEU A 120 -0.24 15.43 -2.84
C LEU A 120 -0.06 16.44 -3.98
N SER A 121 -1.13 17.18 -4.25
CA SER A 121 -1.09 18.38 -5.09
C SER A 121 -0.33 19.53 -4.40
N SER A 122 -0.05 20.60 -5.14
CA SER A 122 0.76 21.72 -4.65
C SER A 122 0.16 22.48 -3.45
N ASP A 123 -1.15 22.37 -3.23
CA ASP A 123 -1.83 22.93 -2.05
C ASP A 123 -1.92 21.92 -0.89
N GLY A 124 -1.25 20.78 -1.02
CA GLY A 124 -1.18 19.73 -0.01
C GLY A 124 -2.42 18.82 0.01
N LYS A 125 -3.34 18.90 -0.95
CA LYS A 125 -4.48 17.97 -1.00
C LYS A 125 -4.12 16.67 -1.70
N LEU A 126 -4.72 15.57 -1.26
CA LEU A 126 -4.62 14.30 -1.98
C LEU A 126 -5.12 14.43 -3.41
N SER A 127 -4.56 13.60 -4.30
CA SER A 127 -5.17 13.35 -5.59
C SER A 127 -6.61 12.82 -5.43
N THR A 128 -7.45 13.06 -6.44
CA THR A 128 -8.87 12.71 -6.37
C THR A 128 -9.09 11.21 -6.17
N SER A 129 -8.28 10.37 -6.82
CA SER A 129 -8.33 8.91 -6.68
C SER A 129 -7.97 8.46 -5.28
N MET A 130 -6.85 8.93 -4.74
CA MET A 130 -6.40 8.57 -3.39
C MET A 130 -7.38 9.05 -2.31
N TYR A 131 -7.95 10.25 -2.48
CA TYR A 131 -8.99 10.75 -1.58
C TYR A 131 -10.24 9.86 -1.61
N HIS A 132 -10.72 9.50 -2.81
CA HIS A 132 -11.91 8.68 -2.97
C HIS A 132 -11.73 7.29 -2.36
N ASP A 133 -10.59 6.64 -2.60
CA ASP A 133 -10.31 5.30 -2.07
C ASP A 133 -10.16 5.32 -0.55
N LEU A 134 -9.46 6.31 0.00
CA LEU A 134 -9.33 6.46 1.45
C LEU A 134 -10.67 6.81 2.11
N SER A 135 -11.47 7.69 1.50
CA SER A 135 -12.81 8.04 1.97
C SER A 135 -13.75 6.83 1.97
N ALA A 136 -13.73 6.04 0.90
CA ALA A 136 -14.52 4.82 0.80
C ALA A 136 -14.09 3.81 1.88
N PHE A 137 -12.78 3.62 2.07
CA PHE A 137 -12.25 2.71 3.09
C PHE A 137 -12.65 3.14 4.51
N MET A 138 -12.44 4.42 4.86
CA MET A 138 -12.89 4.98 6.15
C MET A 138 -14.40 4.83 6.34
N GLY A 139 -15.19 5.02 5.27
CA GLY A 139 -16.64 4.81 5.28
C GLY A 139 -17.04 3.38 5.62
N THR A 140 -16.31 2.36 5.14
CA THR A 140 -16.60 0.95 5.48
C THR A 140 -16.38 0.64 6.96
N MET A 141 -15.49 1.39 7.62
CA MET A 141 -15.20 1.27 9.05
C MET A 141 -16.10 2.14 9.93
N ASN A 142 -17.04 2.90 9.33
CA ASN A 142 -17.84 3.94 10.00
C ASN A 142 -16.99 5.01 10.71
N ILE A 143 -15.80 5.32 10.18
CA ILE A 143 -14.99 6.44 10.65
C ILE A 143 -15.62 7.73 10.12
N PRO A 144 -15.86 8.75 10.95
CA PRO A 144 -16.31 10.05 10.47
C PRO A 144 -15.33 10.63 9.45
N VAL A 145 -15.82 10.92 8.24
CA VAL A 145 -15.01 11.51 7.16
C VAL A 145 -14.82 13.02 7.32
N SER A 146 -15.68 13.66 8.12
CA SER A 146 -15.58 15.07 8.49
C SER A 146 -16.24 15.32 9.84
N TRP A 147 -15.74 16.30 10.59
CA TRP A 147 -16.33 16.71 11.87
C TRP A 147 -16.12 18.20 12.13
N LYS A 148 -16.72 18.72 13.20
CA LYS A 148 -16.46 20.07 13.68
C LYS A 148 -15.91 20.04 15.09
N ASP A 149 -14.86 20.82 15.34
CA ASP A 149 -14.34 21.00 16.69
C ASP A 149 -15.24 21.91 17.53
N ASP A 150 -14.91 22.06 18.81
CA ASP A 150 -15.63 22.92 19.75
C ASP A 150 -15.61 24.40 19.34
N SER A 151 -14.68 24.80 18.46
CA SER A 151 -14.58 26.14 17.90
C SER A 151 -15.45 26.35 16.65
N GLY A 152 -16.06 25.27 16.15
CA GLY A 152 -16.89 25.25 14.95
C GLY A 152 -16.11 25.12 13.64
N VAL A 153 -14.79 24.91 13.71
CA VAL A 153 -13.93 24.67 12.54
C VAL A 153 -14.23 23.28 11.98
N ALA A 154 -14.43 23.21 10.67
CA ALA A 154 -14.67 21.95 9.99
C ALA A 154 -13.33 21.26 9.68
N HIS A 155 -13.25 20.00 10.05
CA HIS A 155 -12.12 19.10 9.81
C HIS A 155 -12.51 18.05 8.77
N ASP A 156 -11.65 17.84 7.78
CA ASP A 156 -11.77 16.75 6.80
C ASP A 156 -10.78 15.65 7.20
N THR A 157 -11.28 14.64 7.91
CA THR A 157 -10.45 13.57 8.46
C THR A 157 -9.77 12.77 7.36
N VAL A 158 -10.41 12.60 6.20
CA VAL A 158 -9.82 11.90 5.06
C VAL A 158 -8.60 12.67 4.57
N ASN A 159 -8.74 13.99 4.38
CA ASN A 159 -7.65 14.82 3.92
C ASN A 159 -6.54 14.95 4.98
N GLU A 160 -6.87 15.06 6.26
CA GLU A 160 -5.89 15.13 7.36
C GLU A 160 -5.06 13.84 7.47
N VAL A 161 -5.70 12.66 7.46
CA VAL A 161 -5.00 11.37 7.45
C VAL A 161 -4.16 11.23 6.19
N GLY A 162 -4.76 11.49 5.03
CA GLY A 162 -4.10 11.29 3.76
C GLY A 162 -2.93 12.24 3.50
N GLN A 163 -3.00 13.48 3.99
CA GLN A 163 -1.87 14.42 3.95
C GLN A 163 -0.62 13.85 4.60
N VAL A 164 -0.78 13.15 5.72
CA VAL A 164 0.35 12.49 6.38
C VAL A 164 0.77 11.26 5.59
N LEU A 165 -0.15 10.35 5.26
CA LEU A 165 0.18 9.06 4.63
C LEU A 165 0.79 9.19 3.23
N PHE A 166 0.39 10.21 2.45
CA PHE A 166 0.76 10.36 1.05
C PHE A 166 1.81 11.44 0.79
N ALA A 167 2.35 12.10 1.82
CA ALA A 167 3.32 13.20 1.71
C ALA A 167 4.54 12.89 0.82
N LYS A 168 4.94 11.63 0.72
CA LYS A 168 6.13 11.17 -0.03
C LYS A 168 5.79 10.26 -1.22
N THR A 169 4.54 10.28 -1.67
CA THR A 169 4.04 9.36 -2.70
C THR A 169 3.85 10.01 -4.07
N GLY A 170 4.20 11.28 -4.22
CA GLY A 170 4.22 11.94 -5.52
C GLY A 170 5.38 11.45 -6.40
N PRO A 171 5.38 11.79 -7.71
CA PRO A 171 6.29 11.22 -8.70
C PRO A 171 7.78 11.30 -8.33
N GLN A 172 8.23 12.44 -7.79
CA GLN A 172 9.63 12.62 -7.37
C GLN A 172 10.00 11.70 -6.20
N GLY A 173 9.14 11.62 -5.17
CA GLY A 173 9.36 10.75 -4.01
C GLY A 173 9.37 9.27 -4.40
N LEU A 174 8.52 8.86 -5.35
CA LEU A 174 8.52 7.50 -5.88
C LEU A 174 9.78 7.20 -6.71
N ALA A 175 10.24 8.13 -7.54
CA ALA A 175 11.47 7.95 -8.31
C ALA A 175 12.71 7.84 -7.41
N GLU A 176 12.77 8.60 -6.32
CA GLU A 176 13.83 8.49 -5.30
C GLU A 176 13.76 7.15 -4.56
N LEU A 177 12.57 6.75 -4.11
CA LEU A 177 12.36 5.48 -3.40
C LEU A 177 12.70 4.28 -4.28
N ALA A 178 12.35 4.30 -5.58
CA ALA A 178 12.66 3.23 -6.52
C ALA A 178 14.17 2.96 -6.68
N LYS A 179 15.00 3.98 -6.46
CA LYS A 179 16.47 3.91 -6.57
C LYS A 179 17.14 3.52 -5.23
N SER A 180 16.37 3.44 -4.16
CA SER A 180 16.86 3.08 -2.82
C SER A 180 17.24 1.59 -2.74
N ASP A 181 18.20 1.29 -1.87
CA ASP A 181 18.53 -0.08 -1.48
C ASP A 181 17.34 -0.76 -0.78
N ASP A 182 16.59 0.01 0.01
CA ASP A 182 15.29 -0.34 0.58
C ASP A 182 14.17 0.47 -0.12
N PRO A 183 13.52 -0.11 -1.14
CA PRO A 183 12.48 0.57 -1.90
C PRO A 183 11.10 0.54 -1.21
N VAL A 184 11.03 0.21 0.08
CA VAL A 184 9.77 0.17 0.84
C VAL A 184 9.63 1.44 1.69
N GLY A 185 8.62 2.24 1.38
CA GLY A 185 8.21 3.39 2.17
C GLY A 185 7.30 2.97 3.31
N LYS A 186 7.50 3.57 4.50
CA LYS A 186 6.62 3.39 5.66
C LYS A 186 6.30 4.74 6.30
N VAL A 187 5.03 5.02 6.49
CA VAL A 187 4.53 6.26 7.10
C VAL A 187 3.47 5.93 8.12
N LYS A 188 3.56 6.51 9.31
CA LYS A 188 2.53 6.41 10.34
C LYS A 188 1.83 7.76 10.49
N ALA A 189 0.55 7.73 10.82
CA ALA A 189 -0.23 8.91 11.16
C ALA A 189 -1.07 8.65 12.42
N GLU A 190 -1.28 9.70 13.18
CA GLU A 190 -2.27 9.75 14.25
C GLU A 190 -3.06 11.05 14.05
N VAL A 191 -4.36 10.95 13.86
CA VAL A 191 -5.23 12.09 13.56
C VAL A 191 -6.40 12.10 14.54
N PRO A 192 -6.64 13.21 15.24
CA PRO A 192 -7.80 13.34 16.11
C PRO A 192 -9.09 13.39 15.29
N THR A 193 -10.17 12.90 15.89
CA THR A 193 -11.54 12.98 15.39
C THR A 193 -12.44 13.52 16.50
N GLN A 194 -13.71 13.77 16.18
CA GLN A 194 -14.69 14.21 17.17
C GLN A 194 -14.74 13.31 18.42
N ASP A 195 -14.68 11.99 18.22
CA ASP A 195 -14.98 11.02 19.27
C ASP A 195 -13.74 10.20 19.71
N GLY A 196 -12.56 10.48 19.14
CA GLY A 196 -11.33 9.75 19.44
C GLY A 196 -10.23 9.94 18.41
N PHE A 197 -9.49 8.88 18.06
CA PHE A 197 -8.29 8.96 17.21
C PHE A 197 -8.31 7.90 16.11
N VAL A 198 -7.81 8.29 14.93
CA VAL A 198 -7.42 7.39 13.86
C VAL A 198 -5.91 7.21 13.92
N HIS A 199 -5.47 5.99 14.18
CA HIS A 199 -4.08 5.58 14.00
C HIS A 199 -3.96 4.87 12.65
N ALA A 200 -2.99 5.27 11.85
CA ALA A 200 -2.82 4.77 10.50
C ALA A 200 -1.37 4.40 10.21
N CYS A 201 -1.16 3.41 9.37
CA CYS A 201 0.14 3.05 8.84
C CYS A 201 0.00 2.73 7.35
N HIS A 202 0.79 3.41 6.54
CA HIS A 202 0.89 3.22 5.10
C HIS A 202 2.27 2.62 4.77
N VAL A 203 2.28 1.46 4.11
CA VAL A 203 3.48 0.79 3.64
C VAL A 203 3.36 0.61 2.14
N TYR A 204 4.38 0.99 1.37
CA TYR A 204 4.26 1.05 -0.08
C TYR A 204 5.59 0.91 -0.81
N TYR A 205 5.54 0.56 -2.10
CA TYR A 205 6.69 0.67 -2.99
C TYR A 205 6.26 0.99 -4.43
N PRO A 206 7.10 1.70 -5.20
CA PRO A 206 6.80 2.04 -6.59
C PRO A 206 7.09 0.86 -7.52
N ILE A 207 6.22 0.65 -8.51
CA ILE A 207 6.40 -0.32 -9.60
C ILE A 207 6.54 0.48 -10.91
N PRO A 208 7.68 0.38 -11.63
CA PRO A 208 7.87 1.08 -12.89
C PRO A 208 6.93 0.55 -13.98
N MET A 209 6.26 1.46 -14.68
CA MET A 209 5.29 1.14 -15.75
C MET A 209 5.87 1.25 -17.16
N ARG A 210 7.04 1.89 -17.29
CA ARG A 210 7.74 2.14 -18.56
C ARG A 210 9.25 1.93 -18.43
N LYS A 211 9.90 1.68 -19.58
CA LYS A 211 11.35 1.49 -19.69
C LYS A 211 12.19 2.68 -19.21
N ASP A 212 11.65 3.89 -19.30
CA ASP A 212 12.34 5.11 -18.86
C ASP A 212 12.29 5.30 -17.33
N GLY A 213 11.44 4.55 -16.63
CA GLY A 213 11.27 4.69 -15.18
C GLY A 213 10.68 6.04 -14.77
N GLU A 214 10.01 6.75 -15.68
CA GLU A 214 9.42 8.07 -15.36
C GLU A 214 7.98 7.97 -14.87
N GLN A 215 7.35 6.80 -15.04
CA GLN A 215 5.99 6.53 -14.58
C GLN A 215 5.98 5.31 -13.66
N TYR A 216 5.32 5.47 -12.50
CA TYR A 216 5.21 4.44 -11.48
C TYR A 216 3.76 4.23 -11.10
N SER A 217 3.36 2.98 -10.92
CA SER A 217 2.22 2.64 -10.07
C SER A 217 2.69 2.43 -8.63
N LEU A 218 1.81 2.61 -7.66
CA LEU A 218 2.11 2.45 -6.24
C LEU A 218 1.41 1.20 -5.71
N HIS A 219 2.17 0.15 -5.39
CA HIS A 219 1.63 -0.98 -4.65
C HIS A 219 1.75 -0.69 -3.16
N SER A 220 0.64 -0.79 -2.44
CA SER A 220 0.55 -0.25 -1.09
C SER A 220 -0.43 -1.03 -0.22
N ALA A 221 -0.17 -1.01 1.09
CA ALA A 221 -1.09 -1.38 2.14
C ALA A 221 -1.26 -0.24 3.15
N ILE A 222 -2.49 0.03 3.55
CA ILE A 222 -2.87 0.96 4.60
C ILE A 222 -3.62 0.18 5.68
N HIS A 223 -3.17 0.26 6.93
CA HIS A 223 -3.94 -0.19 8.08
C HIS A 223 -4.49 1.03 8.82
N LEU A 224 -5.77 1.00 9.16
CA LEU A 224 -6.42 1.99 10.00
C LEU A 224 -6.91 1.31 11.29
N SER A 225 -6.72 1.99 12.41
CA SER A 225 -7.31 1.65 13.70
C SER A 225 -8.00 2.90 14.26
N TYR A 226 -9.32 2.82 14.37
CA TYR A 226 -10.14 3.90 14.88
C TYR A 226 -10.60 3.56 16.29
N THR A 227 -10.21 4.38 17.26
CA THR A 227 -10.60 4.22 18.66
C THR A 227 -11.49 5.37 19.08
N THR A 228 -12.69 5.04 19.58
CA THR A 228 -13.65 5.99 20.13
C THR A 228 -13.72 5.89 21.65
N ASN A 229 -13.93 7.02 22.31
CA ASN A 229 -14.32 7.08 23.71
C ASN A 229 -15.83 6.84 23.80
N ALA A 230 -16.28 5.84 24.56
CA ALA A 230 -17.71 5.53 24.74
C ALA A 230 -18.34 6.31 25.91
#